data_AF-A0A9R1S300-F1
#
_entry.id   AF-A0A9R1S300-F1
#
_cell.length_a   1.000
_cell.length_b   1.000
_cell.length_c   1.000
_cell.angle_alpha   90.00
_cell.angle_beta   90.00
_cell.angle_gamma   90.00
#
_symmetry.space_group_name_H-M   'P 1'
#
loop_
_entity.id
_entity.type
_entity.pdbx_description
1 polymer ?
#
loop_
_entity_poly.entity_id
_entity_poly.type
_entity_poly.pdbx_seq_one_letter_code
_entity_poly.pdbx_strand_id
1 'polypeptide(L)' 'MLTPLFQVSGTPLARVDLNKVREAKRFAVLQAQHEGCLGSFKSFDSLFGNYLVPVTPSDDFFEQIAKE' A
#
# COMPACT_ATOMS: atom_id res chain seq x y z
N MET A 1 9.56 -17.93 11.87
CA MET A 1 9.30 -16.83 10.92
C MET A 1 10.53 -15.92 10.92
N LEU A 2 11.28 -15.82 9.82
CA LEU A 2 12.44 -14.92 9.72
C LEU A 2 11.94 -13.51 9.42
N THR A 3 12.24 -12.53 10.28
CA THR A 3 12.03 -11.11 9.96
C THR A 3 13.14 -10.65 9.00
N PRO A 4 12.81 -10.20 7.78
CA PRO A 4 13.82 -9.71 6.85
C PRO A 4 14.42 -8.40 7.40
N LEU A 5 15.75 -8.32 7.35
CA LEU A 5 16.50 -7.09 7.60
C LEU A 5 16.60 -6.32 6.28
N PHE A 6 15.94 -5.18 6.18
CA PHE A 6 16.03 -4.31 5.01
C PHE A 6 16.97 -3.13 5.32
N GLN A 7 18.00 -2.95 4.49
CA GLN A 7 18.97 -1.87 4.62
C GLN A 7 18.60 -0.73 3.68
N VAL A 8 18.16 0.38 4.24
CA VAL A 8 18.08 1.69 3.56
C VAL A 8 19.28 2.49 4.05
N SER A 9 20.07 3.05 3.14
CA SER A 9 21.27 3.82 3.48
C SER A 9 20.94 4.93 4.47
N GLY A 10 21.54 4.89 5.68
CA GLY A 10 21.44 5.93 6.69
C GLY A 10 20.40 5.72 7.80
N THR A 11 19.59 4.65 7.78
CA THR A 11 18.65 4.34 8.88
C THR A 11 19.06 3.09 9.65
N PRO A 12 18.99 3.08 11.00
CA PRO A 12 19.24 1.88 11.80
C PRO A 12 18.35 0.72 11.34
N LEU A 13 18.89 -0.50 11.37
CA LEU A 13 18.18 -1.73 11.02
C LEU A 13 16.95 -1.93 11.94
N ALA A 14 15.83 -1.33 11.57
CA ALA A 14 14.56 -1.61 12.20
C ALA A 14 14.13 -3.00 11.73
N ARG A 15 13.92 -3.93 12.68
CA ARG A 15 13.24 -5.19 12.37
C ARG A 15 11.81 -4.87 11.99
N VAL A 16 11.53 -4.84 10.70
CA VAL A 16 10.17 -4.61 10.21
C VAL A 16 9.42 -5.94 10.19
N ASP A 17 8.35 -6.00 10.96
CA ASP A 17 7.42 -7.13 10.91
C ASP A 17 6.55 -6.99 9.65
N LEU A 18 6.82 -7.83 8.66
CA LEU A 18 6.12 -7.80 7.38
C LEU A 18 4.62 -8.11 7.52
N ASN A 19 4.20 -8.86 8.55
CA ASN A 19 2.78 -9.07 8.80
C ASN A 19 2.11 -7.78 9.26
N LYS A 20 2.75 -6.98 10.11
CA LYS A 20 2.24 -5.65 10.49
C LYS A 20 2.14 -4.70 9.30
N VAL A 21 3.12 -4.72 8.40
CA VAL A 21 3.09 -3.93 7.16
C VAL A 21 1.88 -4.31 6.30
N ARG A 22 1.60 -5.61 6.15
CA ARG A 22 0.46 -6.10 5.37
C ARG A 22 -0.88 -5.72 5.99
N GLU A 23 -1.03 -5.86 7.31
CA GLU A 23 -2.25 -5.45 8.00
C GLU A 23 -2.46 -3.94 7.93
N ALA A 24 -1.40 -3.14 8.11
CA ALA A 24 -1.47 -1.68 8.00
C ALA A 24 -1.86 -1.23 6.58
N LYS A 25 -1.34 -1.89 5.54
CA LYS A 25 -1.77 -1.65 4.15
C LYS A 25 -3.26 -1.94 3.96
N ARG A 26 -3.76 -3.09 4.45
CA ARG A 26 -5.18 -3.44 4.35
C ARG A 26 -6.08 -2.41 5.02
N PHE A 27 -5.68 -1.95 6.21
CA PHE A 27 -6.39 -0.90 6.94
C PHE A 27 -6.46 0.40 6.12
N ALA A 28 -5.33 0.84 5.55
CA ALA A 28 -5.30 2.05 4.73
C ALA A 28 -6.23 1.96 3.50
N VAL A 29 -6.28 0.80 2.83
CA VAL A 29 -7.20 0.57 1.70
C VAL A 29 -8.66 0.65 2.15
N LEU A 30 -9.02 -0.04 3.25
CA LEU A 30 -10.40 -0.03 3.77
C LEU A 30 -10.82 1.37 4.21
N GLN A 31 -9.91 2.13 4.82
CA GLN A 31 -10.17 3.52 5.20
C GLN A 31 -10.45 4.39 3.98
N ALA A 32 -9.61 4.32 2.94
CA ALA A 32 -9.83 5.08 1.71
C ALA A 32 -11.17 4.75 1.04
N GLN A 33 -11.58 3.48 1.06
CA GLN A 33 -12.90 3.05 0.58
C GLN A 33 -14.04 3.60 1.46
N HIS A 34 -13.90 3.53 2.78
CA HIS A 34 -14.90 4.02 3.72
C HIS A 34 -15.11 5.54 3.62
N GLU A 35 -14.02 6.28 3.40
CA GLU A 35 -14.04 7.74 3.20
C GLU A 35 -14.55 8.15 1.81
N GLY A 36 -14.81 7.17 0.92
CA GLY A 36 -15.29 7.45 -0.44
C GLY A 36 -14.23 8.10 -1.33
N CYS A 37 -12.95 7.74 -1.16
CA CYS A 37 -11.86 8.26 -1.98
C CYS A 37 -12.08 7.89 -3.46
N LEU A 38 -12.36 8.91 -4.28
CA LEU A 38 -12.60 8.76 -5.73
C LEU A 38 -11.30 8.80 -6.56
N GLY A 39 -10.18 9.17 -5.95
CA GLY A 39 -8.89 9.24 -6.62
C GLY A 39 -8.29 7.86 -6.86
N SER A 40 -7.71 7.63 -8.04
CA SER A 40 -7.01 6.37 -8.32
C SER A 40 -5.72 6.27 -7.51
N PHE A 41 -5.52 5.11 -6.88
CA PHE A 41 -4.31 4.80 -6.13
C PHE A 41 -3.84 3.38 -6.40
N LYS A 42 -2.54 3.13 -6.20
CA LYS A 42 -1.98 1.79 -6.06
C LYS A 42 -1.60 1.55 -4.61
N SER A 43 -1.79 0.31 -4.15
CA SER A 43 -1.35 -0.11 -2.81
C SER A 43 -0.13 -1.03 -2.89
N PHE A 44 0.77 -0.90 -1.91
CA PHE A 44 1.97 -1.73 -1.82
C PHE A 44 2.48 -1.85 -0.37
N ASP A 45 3.28 -2.88 -0.10
CA ASP A 45 3.89 -3.10 1.21
C ASP A 45 5.02 -2.08 1.41
N SER A 46 4.71 -0.99 2.10
CA SER A 46 5.66 0.10 2.35
C SER A 46 6.29 -0.04 3.73
N LEU A 47 7.62 0.03 3.79
CA LEU A 47 8.36 0.06 5.05
C LEU A 47 8.33 1.45 5.72
N PHE A 48 7.81 2.46 5.03
CA PHE A 48 7.81 3.86 5.46
C PHE A 48 6.42 4.38 5.86
N GLY A 49 5.40 3.51 5.88
CA GLY A 49 4.03 3.89 6.25
C GLY A 49 3.20 4.51 5.12
N ASN A 50 3.78 4.73 3.94
CA ASN A 50 3.05 5.21 2.76
C ASN A 50 2.48 4.01 1.98
N TYR A 51 1.29 3.54 2.36
CA TYR A 51 0.70 2.32 1.78
C TYR A 51 -0.10 2.55 0.51
N LEU A 52 -0.55 3.79 0.27
CA LEU A 52 -1.30 4.20 -0.91
C LEU A 52 -0.51 5.29 -1.62
N VAL A 53 -0.32 5.14 -2.93
CA VAL A 53 0.27 6.19 -3.78
C VAL A 53 -0.74 6.57 -4.85
N PRO A 54 -1.05 7.87 -5.02
CA PRO A 54 -1.88 8.36 -6.12
C PRO A 54 -1.27 7.98 -7.47
N VAL A 55 -2.11 7.60 -8.42
CA VAL A 55 -1.68 7.28 -9.78
C VAL A 55 -2.60 7.95 -10.79
N THR A 56 -2.07 8.23 -11.97
CA THR A 56 -2.91 8.49 -13.14
C THR A 56 -3.62 7.18 -13.49
N PRO A 57 -4.96 7.18 -13.65
CA PRO A 57 -5.68 5.99 -14.14
C PRO A 57 -5.09 5.53 -15.47
N SER A 58 -4.90 4.22 -15.63
CA SER A 58 -4.55 3.60 -16.92
C SER A 58 -5.78 2.97 -17.55
N ASP A 59 -5.75 2.66 -18.84
CA ASP A 59 -6.90 2.10 -19.56
C ASP A 59 -7.48 0.83 -18.90
N ASP A 60 -6.63 0.00 -18.28
CA ASP A 60 -7.02 -1.18 -17.50
C ASP A 60 -8.00 -0.87 -16.33
N PHE A 61 -7.96 0.35 -15.79
CA PHE A 61 -8.85 0.79 -14.71
C PHE A 61 -10.29 0.96 -15.19
N PHE A 62 -10.48 1.51 -16.39
CA PHE A 62 -11.80 1.69 -16.98
C PHE A 62 -12.43 0.36 -17.40
N GLU A 63 -11.62 -0.60 -17.85
CA GLU A 63 -12.06 -1.97 -18.14
C GLU A 63 -12.57 -2.72 -16.90
N GLN A 64 -12.02 -2.43 -15.72
CA GLN A 64 -12.45 -3.06 -14.47
C GLN A 64 -13.78 -2.47 -13.97
N ILE A 65 -14.02 -1.18 -14.17
CA ILE A 65 -15.30 -0.51 -13.84
C ILE A 65 -16.41 -0.93 -14.82
N ALA A 66 -16.10 -1.13 -16.10
CA ALA A 66 -17.10 -1.47 -17.12
C ALA A 66 -17.63 -2.92 -17.03
N LYS A 67 -17.06 -3.76 -16.15
CA LYS A 67 -17.45 -5.17 -15.96
C LYS A 67 -18.36 -5.42 -14.75
N GLU A 68 -18.73 -4.38 -14.01
CA GLU A 68 -19.74 -4.41 -12.94
C GLU A 68 -21.07 -3.81 -13.43
#